data_AF-A0A6B3FN18-F1
#
_entry.id   AF-A0A6B3FN18-F1
#
_cell.length_a   1.000
_cell.length_b   1.000
_cell.length_c   1.000
_cell.angle_alpha   90.00
_cell.angle_beta   90.00
_cell.angle_gamma   90.00
#
_symmetry.space_group_name_H-M   'P 1'
#
loop_
_entity.id
_entity.type
_entity.pdbx_description
1 polymer ?
#
loop_
_entity_poly.entity_id
_entity_poly.type
_entity_poly.pdbx_seq_one_letter_code
_entity_poly.pdbx_strand_id
1 'polypeptide(L)'
;AVAELRATQLIETHHGRGSFVRSRPPVQRKSSDRFRRTHRKAGKAAYLAEAEQAGGKPSVTVLFIGPAEAPQEIAERLGVPAGSQILARKRRYFREGVPTEEATS
;
A
#
# COMPACT_ATOMS: atom_id res chain seq x y z
N ALA A 1 10.10 -23.48 -18.41
CA ALA A 1 9.68 -22.17 -18.97
C ALA A 1 8.28 -21.75 -18.48
N VAL A 2 7.16 -22.23 -19.03
CA VAL A 2 5.80 -21.72 -18.65
C VAL A 2 5.43 -22.00 -17.19
N ALA A 3 5.81 -23.16 -16.64
CA ALA A 3 5.57 -23.49 -15.23
C ALA A 3 6.28 -22.53 -14.26
N GLU A 4 7.48 -22.05 -14.63
CA GLU A 4 8.26 -21.11 -13.84
C GLU A 4 7.59 -19.73 -13.82
N LEU A 5 7.14 -19.24 -14.97
CA LEU A 5 6.37 -17.98 -15.07
C LEU A 5 5.07 -18.02 -14.25
N ARG A 6 4.44 -19.19 -14.14
CA ARG A 6 3.25 -19.40 -13.31
C ARG A 6 3.59 -19.34 -11.82
N ALA A 7 4.67 -20.02 -11.41
CA ALA A 7 5.16 -19.99 -10.03
C ALA A 7 5.56 -18.58 -9.59
N THR A 8 6.15 -17.79 -10.50
CA THR A 8 6.50 -16.38 -10.26
C THR A 8 5.34 -15.41 -10.53
N GLN A 9 4.13 -15.92 -10.75
CA GLN A 9 2.91 -15.12 -10.95
C GLN A 9 3.00 -14.07 -12.06
N LEU A 10 3.75 -14.33 -13.14
CA LEU A 10 3.88 -13.46 -14.31
C LEU A 10 2.85 -13.76 -15.40
N ILE A 11 2.21 -14.92 -15.34
CA ILE A 11 1.15 -15.34 -16.26
C ILE A 11 -0.11 -15.76 -15.50
N GLU A 12 -1.26 -15.60 -16.14
CA GLU A 12 -2.55 -16.14 -15.72
C GLU A 12 -3.02 -17.20 -16.72
N THR A 13 -3.69 -18.24 -16.24
CA THR A 13 -4.19 -19.32 -17.10
C THR A 13 -5.69 -19.36 -17.06
N HIS A 14 -6.28 -19.23 -18.24
CA HIS A 14 -7.71 -19.32 -18.44
C HIS A 14 -8.01 -20.70 -19.03
N HIS A 15 -8.79 -21.52 -18.31
CA HIS A 15 -9.13 -22.87 -18.75
C HIS A 15 -9.77 -22.83 -20.15
N GLY A 16 -9.29 -23.68 -21.06
CA GLY A 16 -9.75 -23.71 -22.46
C GLY A 16 -9.32 -22.52 -23.34
N ARG A 17 -8.62 -21.52 -22.80
CA ARG A 17 -8.22 -20.29 -23.53
C ARG A 17 -6.70 -20.06 -23.58
N GLY A 18 -5.93 -20.79 -22.78
CA GLY A 18 -4.47 -20.71 -22.76
C GLY A 18 -3.90 -19.87 -21.61
N SER A 19 -2.62 -19.49 -21.74
CA SER A 19 -1.91 -18.69 -20.73
C SER A 19 -1.59 -17.30 -21.29
N PHE A 20 -1.81 -16.28 -20.47
CA PHE A 20 -1.65 -14.87 -20.84
C PHE A 20 -0.67 -14.21 -19.89
N VAL A 21 0.13 -13.28 -20.39
CA VAL A 21 0.99 -12.44 -19.54
C VAL A 21 0.09 -11.58 -18.66
N ARG A 22 0.31 -11.60 -17.35
CA ARG A 22 -0.43 -10.71 -16.46
C ARG A 22 -0.09 -9.28 -16.82
N SER A 23 -1.12 -8.46 -16.88
CA SER A 23 -0.96 -7.01 -17.08
C SER A 23 -0.13 -6.35 -15.98
N ARG A 24 -0.01 -6.98 -14.80
CA ARG A 24 0.73 -6.45 -13.65
C ARG A 24 1.62 -7.53 -13.03
N PRO A 25 2.95 -7.32 -12.98
CA PRO A 25 3.85 -8.17 -12.20
C PRO A 25 3.48 -8.17 -10.70
N PRO A 26 3.73 -9.26 -9.98
CA PRO A 26 3.42 -9.36 -8.55
C PRO A 26 4.23 -8.34 -7.74
N VAL A 27 3.60 -7.78 -6.71
CA VAL A 27 4.27 -6.84 -5.79
C VAL A 27 5.19 -7.63 -4.87
N GLN A 28 6.50 -7.42 -5.01
CA GLN A 28 7.51 -7.99 -4.12
C GLN A 28 7.64 -7.12 -2.87
N ARG A 29 7.11 -7.58 -1.72
CA ARG A 29 7.25 -6.87 -0.44
C ARG A 29 8.65 -7.07 0.14
N LYS A 30 9.55 -6.10 -0.08
CA LYS A 30 10.87 -6.05 0.58
C LYS A 30 10.80 -5.21 1.86
N SER A 31 10.44 -5.86 2.97
CA SER A 31 10.18 -5.19 4.26
C SER A 31 11.32 -4.27 4.74
N SER A 32 12.58 -4.64 4.51
CA SER A 32 13.76 -3.86 4.92
C SER A 32 13.94 -2.54 4.17
N ASP A 33 13.34 -2.39 2.98
CA ASP A 33 13.43 -1.17 2.16
C ASP A 33 12.28 -0.20 2.45
N ARG A 34 11.12 -0.74 2.84
CA ARG A 34 9.83 -0.05 2.95
C ARG A 34 9.83 1.23 3.79
N PHE A 35 10.63 1.27 4.86
CA PHE A 35 10.71 2.40 5.78
C PHE A 35 12.09 3.09 5.79
N ARG A 36 12.90 2.90 4.74
CA ARG A 36 14.22 3.56 4.67
C ARG A 36 14.08 5.07 4.77
N ARG A 37 15.03 5.68 5.50
CA ARG A 37 15.09 7.13 5.72
C ARG A 37 15.17 7.92 4.41
N THR A 38 15.81 7.36 3.38
CA THR A 38 15.94 7.97 2.05
C THR A 38 14.58 8.23 1.39
N HIS A 39 13.63 7.29 1.49
CA HIS A 39 12.27 7.49 0.97
C HIS A 39 11.55 8.63 1.69
N ARG A 40 11.63 8.68 3.02
CA ARG A 40 11.04 9.78 3.80
C ARG A 40 11.65 11.14 3.45
N LYS A 41 12.98 11.21 3.30
CA LYS A 41 13.66 12.44 2.87
C LYS A 41 13.22 12.89 1.47
N ALA A 42 12.88 11.95 0.59
CA ALA A 42 12.32 12.23 -0.73
C ALA A 42 10.80 12.47 -0.72
N GLY A 43 10.16 12.60 0.46
CA GLY A 43 8.72 12.82 0.59
C GLY A 43 7.85 11.59 0.25
N LYS A 44 8.45 10.41 0.08
CA LYS A 44 7.75 9.18 -0.31
C LYS A 44 7.33 8.39 0.93
N ALA A 45 6.02 8.19 1.06
CA ALA A 45 5.48 7.19 1.96
C ALA A 45 5.86 5.77 1.48
N ALA A 46 5.85 4.81 2.41
CA ALA A 46 6.18 3.40 2.13
C ALA A 46 5.47 2.85 0.87
N TYR A 47 4.15 3.03 0.78
CA TYR A 47 3.37 2.58 -0.38
C TYR A 47 3.85 3.21 -1.69
N LEU A 48 4.14 4.52 -1.70
CA LEU A 48 4.58 5.23 -2.90
C LEU A 48 5.93 4.68 -3.39
N ALA A 49 6.87 4.50 -2.47
CA ALA A 49 8.18 3.93 -2.77
C ALA A 49 8.05 2.51 -3.36
N GLU A 50 7.26 1.63 -2.73
CA GLU A 50 7.06 0.25 -3.19
C GLU A 50 6.36 0.19 -4.56
N ALA A 51 5.32 1.00 -4.75
CA ALA A 51 4.56 1.00 -5.99
C ALA A 51 5.38 1.52 -7.18
N GLU A 52 6.19 2.57 -6.99
CA GLU A 52 7.12 3.08 -8.00
C GLU A 52 8.22 2.07 -8.32
N GLN A 53 8.82 1.43 -7.30
CA GLN A 53 9.82 0.38 -7.50
C GLN A 53 9.27 -0.81 -8.29
N ALA A 54 7.98 -1.11 -8.12
CA ALA A 54 7.27 -2.12 -8.89
C ALA A 54 6.82 -1.65 -10.28
N GLY A 55 7.27 -0.47 -10.74
CA GLY A 55 6.95 0.11 -12.04
C GLY A 55 5.52 0.66 -12.17
N GLY A 56 4.78 0.75 -11.07
CA GLY A 56 3.44 1.34 -11.06
C GLY A 56 3.48 2.86 -10.97
N LYS A 57 2.39 3.50 -11.40
CA LYS A 57 2.12 4.92 -11.13
C LYS A 57 1.17 5.02 -9.92
N PRO A 58 1.67 5.26 -8.70
CA PRO A 58 0.79 5.37 -7.55
C PRO A 58 0.17 6.76 -7.42
N SER A 59 -0.99 6.83 -6.79
CA SER A 59 -1.55 8.09 -6.29
C SER A 59 -2.28 7.85 -4.98
N VAL A 60 -2.53 8.93 -4.24
CA VAL A 60 -3.21 8.89 -2.93
C VAL A 60 -4.30 9.94 -2.93
N THR A 61 -5.50 9.54 -2.51
CA THR A 61 -6.57 10.47 -2.16
C THR A 61 -6.68 10.53 -0.65
N VAL A 62 -6.57 11.74 -0.09
CA VAL A 62 -6.84 11.98 1.33
C VAL A 62 -8.35 12.09 1.48
N LEU A 63 -8.95 11.16 2.23
CA LEU A 63 -10.38 11.13 2.51
C LEU A 63 -10.71 11.98 3.75
N PHE A 64 -9.77 12.03 4.70
CA PHE A 64 -9.92 12.80 5.92
C PHE A 64 -8.54 13.17 6.47
N ILE A 65 -8.41 14.39 6.97
CA ILE A 65 -7.31 14.81 7.83
C ILE A 65 -7.87 15.80 8.85
N GLY A 66 -7.70 15.52 10.14
CA GLY A 66 -8.26 16.39 11.16
C GLY A 66 -8.21 15.79 12.57
N PRO A 67 -8.66 16.57 13.56
CA PRO A 67 -8.78 16.10 14.93
C PRO A 67 -9.84 14.99 15.02
N ALA A 68 -9.56 13.97 15.82
CA ALA A 68 -10.49 12.91 16.18
C ALA A 68 -10.24 12.46 17.62
N GLU A 69 -11.29 12.02 18.31
CA GLU A 69 -11.15 11.39 19.61
C GLU A 69 -10.49 10.03 19.47
N ALA A 70 -9.43 9.77 20.25
CA ALA A 70 -8.75 8.48 20.26
C ALA A 70 -9.65 7.40 20.89
N PRO A 71 -10.04 6.36 20.14
CA PRO A 71 -10.67 5.18 20.72
C PRO A 71 -9.74 4.55 21.77
N GLN A 72 -10.31 3.86 22.76
CA GLN A 72 -9.56 3.31 23.89
C GLN A 72 -8.30 2.54 23.48
N GLU A 73 -8.43 1.57 22.55
CA GLU A 73 -7.29 0.77 22.06
C GLU A 73 -6.17 1.61 21.45
N ILE A 74 -6.53 2.69 20.74
CA ILE A 74 -5.56 3.60 20.11
C ILE A 74 -4.93 4.51 21.16
N ALA A 75 -5.72 5.02 22.11
CA ALA A 75 -5.24 5.84 23.21
C ALA A 75 -4.20 5.10 24.06
N GLU A 76 -4.47 3.82 24.39
CA GLU A 76 -3.54 2.94 25.09
C GLU A 76 -2.22 2.76 24.32
N ARG A 77 -2.28 2.51 23.01
CA ARG A 77 -1.09 2.37 22.16
C ARG A 77 -0.29 3.66 22.01
N LEU A 78 -0.94 4.81 22.09
CA LEU A 78 -0.32 6.13 22.02
C LEU A 78 0.14 6.66 23.39
N GLY A 79 -0.25 6.01 24.49
CA GLY A 79 0.07 6.46 25.85
C GLY A 79 -0.66 7.74 26.25
N VAL A 80 -1.89 7.94 25.77
CA VAL A 80 -2.73 9.12 26.06
C VAL A 80 -4.04 8.70 26.72
N PRO A 81 -4.73 9.59 27.46
CA PRO A 81 -6.07 9.30 27.98
C PRO A 81 -7.07 8.96 26.87
N ALA A 82 -7.99 8.03 27.12
CA ALA A 82 -9.08 7.73 26.20
C ALA A 82 -9.91 8.98 25.88
N GLY A 83 -10.31 9.16 24.62
CA GLY A 83 -11.01 10.37 24.17
C GLY A 83 -10.10 11.58 23.89
N SER A 84 -8.78 11.47 24.10
CA SER A 84 -7.85 12.55 23.73
C SER A 84 -7.96 12.91 22.25
N GLN A 85 -7.87 14.20 21.94
CA GLN A 85 -7.83 14.68 20.56
C GLN A 85 -6.49 14.30 19.91
N ILE A 86 -6.56 13.49 18.86
CA ILE A 86 -5.42 13.06 18.04
C ILE A 86 -5.59 13.56 16.61
N LEU A 87 -4.49 13.71 15.88
CA LEU A 87 -4.54 13.94 14.45
C LEU A 87 -4.79 12.60 13.75
N ALA A 88 -5.97 12.42 13.16
CA ALA A 88 -6.28 11.25 12.36
C ALA A 88 -6.25 11.59 10.87
N ARG A 89 -5.78 10.63 10.06
CA ARG A 89 -5.76 10.73 8.60
C ARG A 89 -6.26 9.45 7.96
N LYS A 90 -7.24 9.57 7.07
CA LYS A 90 -7.77 8.47 6.24
C LYS A 90 -7.36 8.68 4.79
N ARG A 91 -6.83 7.65 4.16
CA ARG A 91 -6.30 7.70 2.78
C ARG A 91 -6.78 6.50 1.99
N ARG A 92 -7.03 6.72 0.70
CA ARG A 92 -7.21 5.67 -0.30
C ARG A 92 -6.04 5.71 -1.27
N TYR A 93 -5.39 4.56 -1.45
CA TYR A 93 -4.26 4.40 -2.34
C TYR A 93 -4.69 3.81 -3.67
N PHE A 94 -4.02 4.27 -4.72
CA PHE A 94 -4.27 3.83 -6.09
C PHE A 94 -2.98 3.35 -6.73
N ARG A 95 -3.14 2.49 -7.73
CA ARG A 95 -2.11 2.14 -8.69
C ARG A 95 -2.73 2.23 -10.08
N GLU A 96 -2.21 3.13 -10.92
CA GLU A 96 -2.73 3.36 -12.28
C GLU A 96 -4.23 3.69 -12.28
N GLY A 97 -4.67 4.49 -11.30
CA GLY A 97 -6.09 4.87 -11.15
C GLY A 97 -7.00 3.79 -10.56
N VAL A 98 -6.49 2.58 -10.30
CA VAL A 98 -7.26 1.50 -9.65
C VAL A 98 -7.04 1.56 -8.14
N PRO A 99 -8.09 1.63 -7.30
CA PRO A 99 -7.96 1.63 -5.85
C PRO A 99 -7.42 0.27 -5.34
N THR A 100 -6.55 0.32 -4.33
CA THR A 100 -5.82 -0.86 -3.84
C THR A 100 -5.95 -1.07 -2.33
N GLU A 101 -5.87 0.00 -1.53
CA GLU A 101 -5.82 -0.07 -0.08
C GLU A 101 -6.43 1.19 0.54
N GLU A 102 -7.05 1.03 1.70
CA GLU A 102 -7.40 2.12 2.61
C GLU A 102 -6.53 2.06 3.85
N ALA A 103 -6.05 3.23 4.31
CA ALA A 103 -5.27 3.30 5.53
C ALA A 103 -5.73 4.45 6.42
N THR A 104 -5.78 4.15 7.71
CA THR A 104 -5.96 5.12 8.80
C THR A 104 -4.67 5.19 9.59
N SER A 105 -4.23 6.41 9.93
CA SER A 105 -3.06 6.68 10.76
C SER A 105 -3.32 7.84 11.69
#